data_AF-F3CKH5-F1
#
_entry.id   AF-F3CKH5-F1
#
_cell.length_a   1.000
_cell.length_b   1.000
_cell.length_c   1.000
_cell.angle_alpha   90.00
_cell.angle_beta   90.00
_cell.angle_gamma   90.00
#
_symmetry.space_group_name_H-M   'P 1'
#
loop_
_entity.id
_entity.type
_entity.pdbx_description
1 polymer ?
#
loop_
_entity_poly.entity_id
_entity_poly.type
_entity_poly.pdbx_seq_one_letter_code
_entity_poly.pdbx_strand_id
1 'polypeptide(L)' 'MKHYYAAALLALALPGAAHAGDALVSYPAIVQALNTGQSVAVAIDLGQCKSSVAGAEPSKTKGGKRIDAYRITPDG' A
#
# COMPACT_ATOMS: atom_id res chain seq x y z
N MET A 1 -23.68 38.31 -14.63
CA MET A 1 -23.94 37.41 -13.46
C MET A 1 -23.93 35.92 -13.84
N LYS A 2 -23.19 35.45 -14.88
CA LYS A 2 -23.30 34.05 -15.36
C LYS A 2 -21.97 33.34 -15.62
N HIS A 3 -20.83 34.03 -15.53
CA HIS A 3 -19.50 33.47 -15.78
C HIS A 3 -18.72 33.07 -14.51
N TYR A 4 -19.20 33.46 -13.32
CA TYR A 4 -18.50 33.17 -12.05
C TYR A 4 -18.65 31.72 -11.58
N TYR A 5 -19.70 31.01 -12.02
CA TYR A 5 -19.95 29.63 -11.61
C TYR A 5 -19.03 28.61 -12.31
N ALA A 6 -18.51 28.93 -13.50
CA ALA A 6 -17.65 28.02 -14.26
C ALA A 6 -16.23 27.94 -13.66
N ALA A 7 -15.73 29.03 -13.08
CA ALA A 7 -14.40 29.08 -12.48
C ALA A 7 -14.30 28.33 -11.13
N ALA A 8 -15.41 28.23 -10.38
CA ALA A 8 -15.42 27.58 -9.07
C ALA A 8 -15.31 26.04 -9.15
N LEU A 9 -15.75 25.42 -10.25
CA LEU A 9 -15.73 23.96 -10.40
C LEU A 9 -14.35 23.42 -10.82
N LEU A 10 -13.46 24.26 -11.34
CA LEU A 10 -12.12 23.84 -11.79
C LEU A 10 -11.13 23.66 -10.63
N ALA A 11 -11.40 24.24 -9.46
CA ALA A 11 -10.53 24.16 -8.28
C ALA A 11 -10.58 22.80 -7.55
N LEU A 12 -11.55 21.94 -7.85
CA LEU A 12 -11.72 20.63 -7.20
C LEU A 12 -11.01 19.48 -7.94
N ALA A 13 -10.40 19.76 -9.10
CA ALA A 13 -9.78 18.75 -9.96
C ALA A 13 -8.26 18.66 -9.81
N LEU A 14 -7.68 19.15 -8.70
CA LEU A 14 -6.27 18.93 -8.41
C LEU A 14 -6.03 17.42 -8.25
N PRO A 15 -5.29 16.76 -9.16
CA PRO A 15 -4.92 15.37 -8.98
C PRO A 15 -4.13 15.31 -7.69
N GLY A 16 -4.66 14.60 -6.68
CA GLY A 16 -3.89 14.33 -5.47
C GLY A 16 -2.58 13.70 -5.89
N ALA A 17 -1.46 14.38 -5.58
CA ALA A 17 -0.15 13.89 -5.95
C ALA A 17 0.04 12.52 -5.28
N ALA A 18 -0.06 11.45 -6.08
CA ALA A 18 0.12 10.09 -5.64
C ALA A 18 1.62 9.87 -5.41
N HIS A 19 2.09 10.25 -4.22
CA HIS A 19 3.43 9.93 -3.78
C HIS A 19 3.48 8.44 -3.47
N ALA A 20 4.55 7.76 -3.91
CA ALA A 20 4.84 6.43 -3.42
C ALA A 20 5.11 6.55 -1.91
N GLY A 21 4.25 5.93 -1.10
CA GLY A 21 4.38 5.97 0.36
C GLY A 21 5.67 5.29 0.81
N ASP A 22 6.23 5.77 1.93
CA ASP A 22 7.40 5.18 2.55
C ASP A 22 7.15 3.73 2.98
N ALA A 23 8.24 2.96 3.05
CA ALA A 23 8.18 1.58 3.56
C ALA A 23 7.70 1.57 5.02
N LEU A 24 6.65 0.80 5.30
CA LEU A 24 6.15 0.58 6.65
C LEU A 24 7.02 -0.50 7.32
N VAL A 25 8.02 -0.05 8.09
CA VAL A 25 9.06 -0.92 8.67
C VAL A 25 8.71 -1.54 10.04
N SER A 26 7.50 -1.28 10.56
CA SER A 26 7.09 -1.79 11.86
C SER A 26 5.62 -2.18 11.88
N TYR A 27 5.28 -3.15 12.72
CA TYR A 27 3.90 -3.58 12.90
C TYR A 27 2.96 -2.44 13.32
N PRO A 28 3.31 -1.57 14.30
CA PRO A 28 2.46 -0.42 14.63
C PRO A 28 2.21 0.53 13.45
N ALA A 29 3.20 0.77 12.60
CA ALA A 29 3.05 1.60 11.42
C ALA A 29 2.10 0.97 10.39
N ILE A 30 2.19 -0.36 10.20
CA ILE A 30 1.27 -1.11 9.33
C ILE A 30 -0.17 -1.02 9.85
N VAL A 31 -0.36 -1.27 11.15
CA VAL A 31 -1.68 -1.20 11.81
C VAL A 31 -2.28 0.20 11.69
N GLN A 32 -1.49 1.24 11.95
CA GLN A 32 -1.94 2.62 11.82
C GLN A 32 -2.33 2.96 10.38
N ALA A 33 -1.52 2.58 9.39
CA ALA A 33 -1.80 2.82 7.98
C ALA A 33 -3.13 2.16 7.56
N LEU A 34 -3.30 0.88 7.89
CA LEU A 34 -4.54 0.15 7.61
C LEU A 34 -5.76 0.81 8.28
N ASN A 35 -5.68 1.13 9.58
CA ASN A 35 -6.81 1.69 10.35
C ASN A 35 -7.15 3.13 9.99
N THR A 36 -6.23 3.87 9.36
CA THR A 36 -6.50 5.23 8.85
C THR A 36 -7.01 5.22 7.41
N GLY A 37 -7.23 4.04 6.83
CA GLY A 37 -7.73 3.89 5.46
C GLY A 37 -6.68 4.16 4.40
N GLN A 38 -5.39 4.19 4.76
CA GLN A 38 -4.32 4.29 3.78
C GLN A 38 -4.28 3.00 2.95
N SER A 39 -3.91 3.15 1.67
CA SER A 39 -3.77 1.98 0.82
C SER A 39 -2.40 1.35 1.03
N VAL A 40 -2.38 0.15 1.60
CA VAL A 40 -1.16 -0.57 1.93
C VAL A 40 -0.87 -1.66 0.88
N ALA A 41 0.38 -1.77 0.45
CA ALA A 41 0.84 -2.82 -0.44
C ALA A 41 1.94 -3.64 0.23
N VAL A 42 1.90 -4.96 0.02
CA VAL A 42 2.96 -5.87 0.42
C VAL A 42 3.84 -6.11 -0.79
N ALA A 43 5.15 -5.91 -0.63
CA ALA A 43 6.16 -6.33 -1.60
C ALA A 43 6.87 -7.57 -1.05
N ILE A 44 6.98 -8.61 -1.86
CA ILE A 44 7.61 -9.89 -1.49
C ILE A 44 8.76 -10.15 -2.45
N ASP A 45 9.96 -10.28 -1.89
CA ASP A 45 11.13 -10.79 -2.59
C ASP A 45 11.39 -12.23 -2.16
N LEU A 46 11.04 -13.19 -3.04
CA LEU A 46 11.22 -14.61 -2.73
C LEU A 46 12.68 -15.03 -2.62
N GLY A 47 13.62 -14.22 -3.11
CA GLY A 47 15.06 -14.45 -2.92
C GLY A 47 15.52 -14.19 -1.49
N GLN A 48 14.72 -13.46 -0.70
CA GLN A 48 14.95 -13.22 0.74
C GLN A 48 14.13 -14.16 1.63
N CYS A 49 13.31 -15.03 1.02
CA CYS A 49 12.47 -15.98 1.74
C CYS A 49 13.13 -17.36 1.80
N LYS A 50 12.86 -18.10 2.87
CA LYS A 50 13.20 -19.53 2.95
C LYS A 50 12.12 -20.34 2.25
N SER A 51 12.51 -21.18 1.28
CA SER A 51 11.59 -22.12 0.65
C SER A 51 11.10 -23.18 1.64
N SER A 52 9.83 -23.54 1.53
CA SER A 52 9.26 -24.71 2.23
C SER A 52 9.68 -26.04 1.60
N VAL A 53 10.17 -26.01 0.37
CA VAL A 53 10.72 -27.19 -0.33
C VAL A 53 12.19 -27.34 0.05
N ALA A 54 12.52 -28.46 0.70
CA ALA A 54 13.88 -28.75 1.13
C ALA A 54 14.83 -28.83 -0.07
N GLY A 55 15.97 -28.14 0.02
CA GLY A 55 16.99 -28.12 -1.04
C GLY A 55 16.65 -27.27 -2.26
N ALA A 56 15.51 -26.56 -2.27
CA ALA A 56 15.20 -25.62 -3.34
C ALA A 56 16.05 -24.35 -3.21
N GLU A 57 16.68 -23.96 -4.32
CA GLU A 57 17.40 -22.70 -4.42
C GLU A 57 16.44 -21.49 -4.29
N PRO A 58 16.88 -20.39 -3.68
CA PRO A 58 16.07 -19.18 -3.58
C PRO A 58 15.66 -18.66 -4.97
N SER A 59 14.35 -18.44 -5.15
CA SER A 59 13.82 -17.87 -6.38
C SER A 59 14.31 -16.43 -6.59
N LYS A 60 14.33 -15.95 -7.84
CA LYS A 60 14.58 -14.54 -8.19
C LYS A 60 13.29 -13.73 -8.38
N THR A 61 12.15 -14.34 -8.13
CA THR A 61 10.84 -13.70 -8.31
C THR A 61 10.60 -12.63 -7.24
N LYS A 62 10.30 -11.42 -7.70
CA LYS A 62 9.79 -10.32 -6.89
C LYS A 62 8.34 -10.06 -7.27
N GLY A 63 7.48 -9.88 -6.28
CA GLY A 63 6.05 -9.66 -6.50
C GLY A 63 5.45 -8.81 -5.38
N GLY A 64 4.14 -8.67 -5.40
CA GLY A 64 3.44 -7.94 -4.36
C GLY A 64 1.93 -7.91 -4.58
N LYS A 65 1.20 -7.50 -3.55
CA LYS A 65 -0.26 -7.34 -3.60
C LYS A 65 -0.69 -6.18 -2.73
N ARG A 66 -1.71 -5.45 -3.19
CA ARG A 66 -2.43 -4.47 -2.37
C ARG A 66 -3.38 -5.19 -1.42
N ILE A 67 -3.44 -4.71 -0.18
CA ILE A 67 -4.35 -5.21 0.84
C ILE A 67 -5.71 -4.56 0.58
N ASP A 68 -6.69 -5.39 0.23
CA ASP A 68 -8.05 -4.92 -0.07
C ASP A 68 -8.91 -4.93 1.20
N ALA A 69 -8.93 -6.05 1.91
CA ALA A 69 -9.59 -6.22 3.21
C ALA A 69 -8.61 -6.87 4.19
N TYR A 70 -8.73 -6.55 5.48
CA TYR A 70 -7.83 -7.05 6.51
C TYR A 70 -8.57 -7.30 7.82
N ARG A 71 -7.98 -8.15 8.67
CA ARG A 71 -8.36 -8.35 10.06
C ARG A 71 -7.07 -8.42 10.87
N ILE A 72 -6.98 -7.63 11.94
CA ILE A 72 -5.87 -7.69 12.89
C ILE A 72 -6.28 -8.61 14.04
N THR A 73 -5.46 -9.61 14.36
CA THR A 73 -5.69 -10.52 15.49
C THR A 73 -4.82 -10.16 16.70
N PRO A 74 -5.22 -10.50 17.93
CA PRO A 74 -4.49 -10.10 19.14
C PRO A 74 -3.08 -10.69 19.26
N ASP A 75 -2.81 -11.80 18.58
CA ASP A 75 -1.54 -12.51 18.55
C ASP A 75 -0.50 -11.93 17.57
N GLY A 76 -0.90 -10.94 16.76
CA GLY A 76 -0.08 -10.44 15.65
C GLY A 76 0.02 -11.46 14.53
#